data_AF-A0A2V8ZDQ3-F1
#
_entry.id   AF-A0A2V8ZDQ3-F1
#
_cell.length_a   1.000
_cell.length_b   1.000
_cell.length_c   1.000
_cell.angle_alpha   90.00
_cell.angle_beta   90.00
_cell.angle_gamma   90.00
#
_symmetry.space_group_name_H-M   'P 1'
#
loop_
_entity.id
_entity.type
_entity.pdbx_description
1 polymer ?
#
loop_
_entity_poly.entity_id
_entity_poly.type
_entity_poly.pdbx_seq_one_letter_code
_entity_poly.pdbx_strand_id
1 'polypeptide(L)'
;MLDYPGVGPVFHLFSRTVYGQMEKDNLRNRRRHSFEFIRTRLLLLDFILANQVLAYFETEQDKVSFFCETMGVSKYFLPAKVYGGRPGSQSTVRYFVDKFPLFIAPFLSGAPPVVTFSYVDSGFQTPSAFLSHLAAYQGLFRQLATFRFLYIAAKDAYFRMAEERFRSLVKRPLESDTSAEISRYFQIRKKWDNHEYVVPVTEDLE
;
A
#
# COMPACT_ATOMS: atom_id res chain seq x y z
N MET A 1 0.78 -9.71 -28.29
CA MET A 1 2.04 -10.45 -28.12
C MET A 1 3.04 -9.45 -27.58
N LEU A 2 3.59 -9.70 -26.40
CA LEU A 2 4.51 -8.78 -25.74
C LEU A 2 5.67 -9.61 -25.21
N ASP A 3 6.88 -9.27 -25.62
CA ASP A 3 8.09 -10.00 -25.25
C ASP A 3 8.43 -9.75 -23.78
N TYR A 4 8.39 -10.81 -22.97
CA TYR A 4 8.94 -10.76 -21.62
C TYR A 4 10.46 -10.99 -21.70
N PRO A 5 11.29 -10.23 -20.96
CA PRO A 5 12.73 -10.22 -21.17
C PRO A 5 13.34 -11.62 -21.13
N GLY A 6 13.72 -12.16 -22.29
CA GLY A 6 14.49 -13.40 -22.43
C GLY A 6 13.72 -14.72 -22.27
N VAL A 7 12.39 -14.72 -22.11
CA VAL A 7 11.61 -15.95 -21.82
C VAL A 7 10.55 -16.27 -22.88
N GLY A 8 10.12 -15.29 -23.67
CA GLY A 8 9.16 -15.47 -24.77
C GLY A 8 7.90 -14.61 -24.65
N PRO A 9 6.90 -14.83 -25.52
CA PRO A 9 5.71 -14.00 -25.57
C PRO A 9 4.77 -14.27 -24.39
N VAL A 10 4.30 -13.20 -23.74
CA VAL A 10 3.25 -13.30 -22.70
C VAL A 10 1.88 -13.09 -23.33
N PHE A 11 0.97 -14.02 -23.02
CA PHE A 11 -0.42 -13.97 -23.44
C PHE A 11 -1.31 -13.59 -22.26
N HIS A 12 -1.99 -12.44 -22.36
CA HIS A 12 -2.98 -12.04 -21.39
C HIS A 12 -4.35 -12.61 -21.75
N LEU A 13 -4.83 -13.58 -20.98
CA LEU A 13 -6.18 -14.13 -21.16
C LEU A 13 -7.21 -13.22 -20.49
N PHE A 14 -8.04 -12.57 -21.30
CA PHE A 14 -9.07 -11.62 -20.83
C PHE A 14 -10.51 -12.03 -21.17
N SER A 15 -10.76 -13.21 -21.75
CA SER A 15 -12.11 -13.62 -22.16
C SER A 15 -13.02 -13.87 -20.95
N ARG A 16 -14.20 -13.24 -20.91
CA ARG A 16 -15.21 -13.47 -19.85
C ARG A 16 -15.69 -14.91 -19.85
N THR A 17 -15.88 -15.48 -21.04
CA THR A 17 -16.32 -16.87 -21.22
C THR A 17 -15.37 -17.85 -20.54
N VAL A 18 -14.05 -17.70 -20.76
CA VAL A 18 -13.07 -18.63 -20.19
C VAL A 18 -13.02 -18.53 -18.66
N TYR A 19 -13.05 -17.32 -18.11
CA TYR A 19 -13.11 -17.14 -16.64
C TYR A 19 -14.45 -17.59 -16.06
N GLY A 20 -15.54 -17.50 -16.82
CA GLY A 20 -16.87 -17.95 -16.40
C GLY A 20 -16.97 -19.47 -16.24
N GLN A 21 -16.23 -20.24 -17.03
CA GLN A 21 -16.11 -21.69 -16.83
C GLN A 21 -15.45 -22.07 -15.49
N MET A 22 -14.82 -21.10 -14.80
CA MET A 22 -14.20 -21.26 -13.49
C MET A 22 -14.92 -20.45 -12.39
N GLU A 23 -16.14 -19.97 -12.65
CA GLU A 23 -16.91 -19.10 -11.72
C GLU A 23 -16.17 -17.82 -11.32
N LYS A 24 -15.28 -17.34 -12.19
CA LYS A 24 -14.35 -16.22 -11.96
C LYS A 24 -14.53 -15.09 -12.96
N ASP A 25 -15.68 -15.03 -13.65
CA ASP A 25 -15.95 -14.07 -14.73
C ASP A 25 -15.88 -12.59 -14.28
N ASN A 26 -16.16 -12.36 -12.99
CA ASN A 26 -16.10 -11.06 -12.32
C ASN A 26 -14.71 -10.68 -11.78
N LEU A 27 -13.69 -11.54 -11.91
CA LEU A 27 -12.34 -11.21 -11.45
C LEU A 27 -11.77 -10.03 -12.25
N ARG A 28 -11.32 -8.99 -11.53
CA ARG A 28 -10.68 -7.83 -12.14
C ARG A 28 -9.38 -8.18 -12.87
N ASN A 29 -8.70 -9.27 -12.48
CA ASN A 29 -7.48 -9.76 -13.12
C ASN A 29 -7.71 -10.14 -14.59
N ARG A 30 -8.95 -10.48 -14.96
CA ARG A 30 -9.33 -10.74 -16.35
C ARG A 30 -9.28 -9.49 -17.25
N ARG A 31 -9.54 -8.30 -16.72
CA ARG A 31 -9.64 -7.09 -17.56
C ARG A 31 -8.34 -6.85 -18.32
N ARG A 32 -8.39 -6.15 -19.46
CA ARG A 32 -7.16 -5.75 -20.16
C ARG A 32 -6.34 -4.84 -19.25
N HIS A 33 -5.04 -5.12 -19.17
CA HIS A 33 -4.08 -4.38 -18.36
C HIS A 33 -2.92 -3.91 -19.21
N SER A 34 -2.23 -2.87 -18.74
CA SER A 34 -0.99 -2.41 -19.36
C SER A 34 0.09 -3.49 -19.25
N PHE A 35 1.07 -3.45 -20.16
CA PHE A 35 2.21 -4.36 -20.11
C PHE A 35 2.99 -4.23 -18.80
N GLU A 36 3.16 -3.00 -18.33
CA GLU A 36 3.75 -2.68 -17.04
C GLU A 36 3.06 -3.41 -15.89
N PHE A 37 1.72 -3.37 -15.83
CA PHE A 37 0.95 -4.08 -14.81
C PHE A 37 1.20 -5.59 -14.89
N ILE A 38 1.16 -6.17 -16.09
CA ILE A 38 1.42 -7.61 -16.28
C ILE A 38 2.82 -7.97 -15.79
N ARG A 39 3.84 -7.19 -16.16
CA ARG A 39 5.23 -7.42 -15.74
C ARG A 39 5.41 -7.29 -14.23
N THR A 40 4.80 -6.28 -13.60
CA THR A 40 4.79 -6.14 -12.13
C THR A 40 4.17 -7.37 -11.46
N ARG A 41 3.07 -7.92 -12.00
CA ARG A 41 2.42 -9.11 -11.45
C ARG A 41 3.26 -10.38 -11.63
N LEU A 42 3.98 -10.52 -12.74
CA LEU A 42 4.90 -11.64 -12.96
C LEU A 42 6.09 -11.58 -12.01
N LEU A 43 6.75 -10.43 -11.88
CA LEU A 43 7.86 -10.26 -10.93
C LEU A 43 7.44 -10.50 -9.47
N LEU A 44 6.23 -10.04 -9.11
CA LEU A 44 5.65 -10.32 -7.80
C LEU A 44 5.45 -11.82 -7.61
N LEU A 45 4.93 -12.54 -8.61
CA LEU A 45 4.74 -13.98 -8.54
C LEU A 45 6.08 -14.71 -8.38
N ASP A 46 7.09 -14.34 -9.19
CA ASP A 46 8.43 -14.91 -9.11
C ASP A 46 9.02 -14.73 -7.71
N PHE A 47 8.86 -13.53 -7.13
CA PHE A 47 9.30 -13.25 -5.76
C PHE A 47 8.59 -14.14 -4.72
N ILE A 48 7.27 -14.29 -4.80
CA ILE A 48 6.51 -15.13 -3.85
C ILE A 48 6.92 -16.59 -3.98
N LEU A 49 7.04 -17.11 -5.21
CA LEU A 49 7.43 -18.51 -5.45
C LEU A 49 8.84 -18.81 -4.96
N ALA A 50 9.77 -17.84 -5.06
CA ALA A 50 11.12 -17.97 -4.53
C ALA A 50 11.19 -17.87 -2.99
N ASN A 51 10.17 -17.31 -2.33
CA ASN A 51 10.21 -17.00 -0.89
C ASN A 51 8.96 -17.50 -0.13
N GLN A 52 8.49 -18.71 -0.46
CA GLN A 52 7.25 -19.29 0.07
C GLN A 52 7.22 -19.46 1.59
N VAL A 53 8.39 -19.47 2.25
CA VAL A 53 8.51 -19.61 3.71
C VAL A 53 8.16 -18.34 4.48
N LEU A 54 7.97 -17.21 3.80
CA LEU A 54 7.63 -15.94 4.43
C LEU A 54 6.15 -15.88 4.82
N ALA A 55 5.87 -15.27 5.98
CA ALA A 55 4.51 -15.08 6.48
C ALA A 55 3.84 -13.86 5.82
N TYR A 56 3.24 -14.05 4.66
CA TYR A 56 2.57 -12.99 3.89
C TYR A 56 1.20 -12.61 4.46
N PHE A 57 0.88 -11.31 4.39
CA PHE A 57 -0.48 -10.82 4.57
C PHE A 57 -1.22 -10.85 3.23
N GLU A 58 -2.10 -11.83 3.06
CA GLU A 58 -2.75 -12.12 1.78
C GLU A 58 -3.89 -11.15 1.45
N THR A 59 -4.67 -10.75 2.45
CA THR A 59 -5.85 -9.90 2.25
C THR A 59 -5.66 -8.48 2.77
N GLU A 60 -6.47 -7.55 2.27
CA GLU A 60 -6.55 -6.19 2.83
C GLU A 60 -6.91 -6.22 4.32
N GLN A 61 -7.79 -7.14 4.72
CA GLN A 61 -8.23 -7.26 6.11
C GLN A 61 -7.10 -7.76 7.01
N ASP A 62 -6.30 -8.74 6.59
CA ASP A 62 -5.17 -9.25 7.38
C ASP A 62 -4.16 -8.12 7.67
N LYS A 63 -3.89 -7.29 6.66
CA LYS A 63 -3.01 -6.11 6.80
C LYS A 63 -3.60 -5.11 7.78
N VAL A 64 -4.88 -4.76 7.63
CA VAL A 64 -5.56 -3.78 8.49
C VAL A 64 -5.63 -4.28 9.93
N SER A 65 -6.06 -5.52 10.17
CA SER A 65 -6.15 -6.11 11.51
C SER A 65 -4.76 -6.19 12.17
N PHE A 66 -3.71 -6.60 11.45
CA PHE A 66 -2.36 -6.59 12.00
C PHE A 66 -1.93 -5.20 12.47
N PHE A 67 -2.07 -4.16 11.64
CA PHE A 67 -1.62 -2.83 12.05
C PHE A 67 -2.52 -2.19 13.11
N CYS A 68 -3.85 -2.32 12.99
CA CYS A 68 -4.77 -1.66 13.92
C CYS A 68 -4.89 -2.41 15.25
N GLU A 69 -5.03 -3.73 15.21
CA GLU A 69 -5.33 -4.53 16.41
C GLU A 69 -4.06 -5.01 17.09
N THR A 70 -3.04 -5.45 16.33
CA THR A 70 -1.78 -5.94 16.92
C THR A 70 -0.79 -4.83 17.20
N MET A 71 -0.62 -3.88 16.27
CA MET A 71 0.36 -2.79 16.41
C MET A 71 -0.21 -1.49 16.97
N GLY A 72 -1.53 -1.42 17.22
CA GLY A 72 -2.19 -0.24 17.78
C GLY A 72 -2.17 1.00 16.87
N VAL A 73 -1.90 0.84 15.58
CA VAL A 73 -1.82 1.95 14.62
C VAL A 73 -3.23 2.39 14.23
N SER A 74 -3.53 3.68 14.40
CA SER A 74 -4.80 4.23 13.94
C SER A 74 -5.00 4.02 12.44
N LYS A 75 -6.22 3.61 12.05
CA LYS A 75 -6.62 3.37 10.66
C LYS A 75 -6.41 4.58 9.74
N TYR A 76 -6.34 5.78 10.32
CA TYR A 76 -6.04 7.04 9.63
C TYR A 76 -4.64 7.08 9.02
N PHE A 77 -3.66 6.41 9.63
CA PHE A 77 -2.28 6.39 9.16
C PHE A 77 -2.01 5.32 8.11
N LEU A 78 -2.97 4.43 7.84
CA LEU A 78 -2.80 3.37 6.85
C LEU A 78 -2.86 3.92 5.41
N PRO A 79 -2.05 3.39 4.48
CA PRO A 79 -2.11 3.78 3.08
C PRO A 79 -3.49 3.44 2.50
N ALA A 80 -4.24 4.46 2.09
CA ALA A 80 -5.61 4.33 1.66
C ALA A 80 -5.88 5.06 0.33
N LYS A 81 -6.86 4.56 -0.43
CA LYS A 81 -7.39 5.22 -1.61
C LYS A 81 -8.90 5.28 -1.55
N VAL A 82 -9.44 6.47 -1.76
CA VAL A 82 -10.88 6.72 -1.84
C VAL A 82 -11.32 6.53 -3.29
N TYR A 83 -12.30 5.67 -3.50
CA TYR A 83 -12.95 5.49 -4.79
C TYR A 83 -14.31 6.17 -4.75
N GLY A 84 -14.53 7.08 -5.71
CA GLY A 84 -15.83 7.69 -5.91
C GLY A 84 -16.86 6.63 -6.28
N GLY A 85 -18.01 6.66 -5.60
CA GLY A 85 -19.18 5.89 -5.99
C GLY A 85 -19.78 6.42 -7.30
N ARG A 86 -20.73 5.68 -7.87
CA ARG A 86 -21.63 6.26 -8.87
C ARG A 86 -22.39 7.43 -8.24
N PRO A 87 -22.91 8.39 -9.03
CA PRO A 87 -23.78 9.43 -8.50
C PRO A 87 -24.88 8.83 -7.61
N GLY A 88 -24.96 9.26 -6.35
CA GLY A 88 -25.89 8.72 -5.34
C GLY A 88 -25.38 7.53 -4.51
N SER A 89 -24.14 7.05 -4.73
CA SER A 89 -23.51 6.00 -3.91
C SER A 89 -22.41 6.56 -3.01
N GLN A 90 -22.25 5.99 -1.81
CA GLN A 90 -21.17 6.35 -0.90
C GLN A 90 -19.79 6.03 -1.49
N SER A 91 -18.80 6.86 -1.19
CA SER A 91 -17.41 6.58 -1.54
C SER A 91 -16.90 5.35 -0.78
N THR A 92 -16.04 4.57 -1.42
CA THR A 92 -15.43 3.39 -0.78
C THR A 92 -13.96 3.64 -0.53
N VAL A 93 -13.52 3.48 0.72
CA VAL A 93 -12.10 3.52 1.08
C VAL A 93 -11.53 2.11 0.99
N ARG A 94 -10.39 1.96 0.32
CA ARG A 94 -9.61 0.71 0.27
C ARG A 94 -8.21 0.95 0.76
N TYR A 95 -7.69 0.01 1.53
CA TYR A 95 -6.34 0.06 2.09
C TYR A 95 -5.37 -0.80 1.27
N PHE A 96 -4.09 -0.43 1.27
CA PHE A 96 -3.01 -1.22 0.63
C PHE A 96 -3.30 -1.61 -0.83
N VAL A 97 -3.80 -0.66 -1.63
CA VAL A 97 -4.33 -0.91 -2.99
C VAL A 97 -3.28 -1.32 -4.03
N ASP A 98 -1.99 -1.10 -3.74
CA ASP A 98 -0.87 -1.50 -4.60
C ASP A 98 -0.75 -3.03 -4.73
N LYS A 99 -1.22 -3.76 -3.70
CA LYS A 99 -1.15 -5.23 -3.61
C LYS A 99 0.27 -5.78 -3.67
N PHE A 100 1.27 -5.00 -3.27
CA PHE A 100 2.63 -5.51 -3.09
C PHE A 100 2.70 -6.45 -1.88
N PRO A 101 3.65 -7.40 -1.90
CA PRO A 101 3.90 -8.27 -0.77
C PRO A 101 4.18 -7.46 0.50
N LEU A 102 3.50 -7.83 1.57
CA LEU A 102 3.77 -7.36 2.92
C LEU A 102 3.84 -8.61 3.76
N PHE A 103 4.87 -8.75 4.58
CA PHE A 103 5.08 -9.97 5.34
C PHE A 103 5.89 -9.69 6.60
N ILE A 104 5.87 -10.64 7.53
CA ILE A 104 6.76 -10.65 8.68
C ILE A 104 8.00 -11.47 8.31
N ALA A 105 9.16 -10.81 8.27
CA ALA A 105 10.40 -11.53 8.03
C ALA A 105 10.78 -12.34 9.29
N PRO A 106 11.18 -13.60 9.14
CA PRO A 106 11.54 -14.46 10.27
C PRO A 106 12.80 -13.96 10.98
N PHE A 107 13.00 -14.48 12.19
CA PHE A 107 14.21 -14.26 12.99
C PHE A 107 15.45 -14.61 12.18
N LEU A 108 16.22 -13.61 11.76
CA LEU A 108 17.59 -13.82 11.31
C LEU A 108 18.49 -13.41 12.47
N SER A 109 19.26 -14.37 13.00
CA SER A 109 20.34 -14.16 13.95
C SER A 109 20.01 -13.22 15.13
N GLY A 110 18.96 -13.54 15.90
CA GLY A 110 18.64 -12.84 17.15
C GLY A 110 17.90 -11.50 17.01
N ALA A 111 17.56 -11.07 15.78
CA ALA A 111 16.71 -9.89 15.58
C ALA A 111 15.22 -10.24 15.74
N PRO A 112 14.41 -9.38 16.38
CA PRO A 112 12.96 -9.60 16.49
C PRO A 112 12.29 -9.60 15.11
N PRO A 113 11.14 -10.28 14.97
CA PRO A 113 10.37 -10.31 13.74
C PRO A 113 10.00 -8.88 13.35
N VAL A 114 10.21 -8.54 12.08
CA VAL A 114 10.05 -7.17 11.60
C VAL A 114 9.17 -7.15 10.38
N VAL A 115 8.16 -6.27 10.41
CA VAL A 115 7.29 -6.03 9.27
C VAL A 115 8.11 -5.55 8.08
N THR A 116 7.94 -6.21 6.96
CA THR A 116 8.70 -5.97 5.74
C THR A 116 7.76 -5.54 4.63
N PHE A 117 7.84 -4.26 4.29
CA PHE A 117 7.15 -3.65 3.17
C PHE A 117 7.91 -3.93 1.88
N SER A 118 7.21 -3.89 0.74
CA SER A 118 7.87 -4.01 -0.55
C SER A 118 7.29 -3.10 -1.61
N TYR A 119 8.13 -2.80 -2.60
CA TYR A 119 7.76 -2.15 -3.85
C TYR A 119 8.30 -2.97 -5.01
N VAL A 120 7.43 -3.31 -5.96
CA VAL A 120 7.81 -4.10 -7.15
C VAL A 120 7.92 -3.18 -8.36
N ASP A 121 9.16 -2.94 -8.80
CA ASP A 121 9.46 -2.20 -10.02
C ASP A 121 9.58 -3.14 -11.23
N SER A 122 8.69 -2.95 -12.19
CA SER A 122 8.74 -3.64 -13.48
C SER A 122 9.78 -3.07 -14.45
N GLY A 123 10.55 -2.04 -14.06
CA GLY A 123 11.57 -1.39 -14.88
C GLY A 123 11.00 -0.48 -15.97
N PHE A 124 9.68 -0.27 -15.97
CA PHE A 124 8.98 0.73 -16.79
C PHE A 124 8.44 1.89 -15.94
N GLN A 125 8.53 1.78 -14.61
CA GLN A 125 8.00 2.79 -13.71
C GLN A 125 8.94 4.00 -13.70
N THR A 126 8.36 5.20 -13.81
CA THR A 126 9.12 6.43 -13.57
C THR A 126 9.49 6.51 -12.08
N PRO A 127 10.61 7.17 -11.72
CA PRO A 127 10.97 7.41 -10.32
C PRO A 127 9.84 8.03 -9.48
N SER A 128 8.91 8.74 -10.11
CA SER A 128 7.74 9.34 -9.46
C SER A 128 6.76 8.33 -8.86
N ALA A 129 6.63 7.13 -9.43
CA ALA A 129 5.69 6.13 -8.93
C ALA A 129 6.20 5.51 -7.61
N PHE A 130 7.51 5.27 -7.52
CA PHE A 130 8.15 4.86 -6.28
C PHE A 130 8.02 5.91 -5.19
N LEU A 131 8.25 7.20 -5.52
CA LEU A 131 8.06 8.29 -4.57
C LEU A 131 6.60 8.42 -4.12
N SER A 132 5.65 8.24 -5.03
CA SER A 132 4.21 8.26 -4.72
C SER A 132 3.83 7.11 -3.78
N HIS A 133 4.42 5.93 -3.95
CA HIS A 133 4.25 4.81 -3.03
C HIS A 133 4.82 5.14 -1.64
N LEU A 134 6.05 5.65 -1.55
CA LEU A 134 6.64 6.05 -0.27
C LEU A 134 5.80 7.12 0.45
N ALA A 135 5.31 8.12 -0.29
CA ALA A 135 4.44 9.15 0.26
C ALA A 135 3.11 8.57 0.80
N ALA A 136 2.51 7.62 0.09
CA ALA A 136 1.27 6.98 0.53
C ALA A 136 1.45 6.17 1.84
N TYR A 137 2.65 5.60 2.06
CA TYR A 137 2.97 4.84 3.27
C TYR A 137 3.62 5.67 4.37
N GLN A 138 3.95 6.93 4.11
CA GLN A 138 4.71 7.78 5.02
C GLN A 138 4.03 7.89 6.40
N GLY A 139 2.71 8.06 6.42
CA GLY A 139 1.92 8.09 7.66
C GLY A 139 2.11 6.84 8.52
N LEU A 140 2.04 5.66 7.91
CA LEU A 140 2.25 4.37 8.57
C LEU A 140 3.69 4.22 9.04
N PHE A 141 4.68 4.56 8.22
CA PHE A 141 6.09 4.45 8.60
C PHE A 141 6.42 5.25 9.85
N ARG A 142 5.80 6.42 10.04
CA ARG A 142 6.02 7.24 11.24
C ARG A 142 5.52 6.60 12.53
N GLN A 143 4.58 5.66 12.44
CA GLN A 143 4.01 4.96 13.60
C GLN A 143 4.82 3.72 13.99
N LEU A 144 5.81 3.32 13.19
CA LEU A 144 6.55 2.08 13.38
C LEU A 144 7.96 2.37 13.92
N ALA A 145 8.30 1.78 15.07
CA ALA A 145 9.65 1.87 15.64
C ALA A 145 10.71 1.23 14.73
N THR A 146 10.41 0.04 14.18
CA THR A 146 11.27 -0.66 13.24
C THR A 146 10.46 -1.32 12.14
N PHE A 147 11.01 -1.29 10.92
CA PHE A 147 10.48 -2.00 9.76
C PHE A 147 11.60 -2.22 8.74
N ARG A 148 11.36 -3.10 7.76
CA ARG A 148 12.19 -3.28 6.57
C ARG A 148 11.42 -2.84 5.34
N PHE A 149 12.14 -2.39 4.33
CA PHE A 149 11.58 -2.04 3.03
C PHE A 149 12.40 -2.72 1.93
N LEU A 150 11.74 -3.51 1.10
CA LEU A 150 12.36 -4.20 -0.03
C LEU A 150 11.98 -3.55 -1.35
N TYR A 151 12.99 -3.19 -2.13
CA TYR A 151 12.80 -2.78 -3.51
C TYR A 151 13.09 -3.98 -4.41
N ILE A 152 12.05 -4.48 -5.08
CA ILE A 152 12.10 -5.69 -5.91
C ILE A 152 12.09 -5.24 -7.37
N ALA A 153 13.14 -5.54 -8.12
CA ALA A 153 13.21 -5.27 -9.55
C ALA A 153 13.96 -6.36 -10.29
N ALA A 154 13.71 -6.46 -11.60
CA ALA A 154 14.42 -7.40 -12.48
C ALA A 154 15.88 -7.01 -12.75
N LYS A 155 16.24 -5.74 -12.53
CA LYS A 155 17.58 -5.18 -12.75
C LYS A 155 17.96 -4.29 -11.58
N ASP A 156 19.25 -4.22 -11.29
CA ASP A 156 19.83 -3.46 -10.19
C ASP A 156 20.04 -1.96 -10.49
N ALA A 157 19.88 -1.54 -11.74
CA ALA A 157 20.15 -0.18 -12.21
C ALA A 157 19.53 0.95 -11.36
N TYR A 158 18.38 0.71 -10.72
CA TYR A 158 17.67 1.70 -9.90
C TYR A 158 17.83 1.50 -8.39
N PHE A 159 18.57 0.50 -7.92
CA PHE A 159 18.68 0.20 -6.49
C PHE A 159 19.31 1.35 -5.70
N ARG A 160 20.42 1.92 -6.20
CA ARG A 160 21.07 3.06 -5.55
C ARG A 160 20.14 4.27 -5.46
N MET A 161 19.47 4.61 -6.56
CA MET A 161 18.48 5.70 -6.58
C MET A 161 17.34 5.42 -5.59
N ALA A 162 16.79 4.21 -5.59
CA ALA A 162 15.70 3.83 -4.70
C ALA A 162 16.12 3.95 -3.24
N GLU A 163 17.34 3.51 -2.89
CA GLU A 163 17.89 3.65 -1.55
C GLU A 163 18.06 5.12 -1.15
N GLU A 164 18.67 5.94 -1.99
CA GLU A 164 18.86 7.38 -1.74
C GLU A 164 17.52 8.10 -1.52
N ARG A 165 16.51 7.78 -2.35
CA ARG A 165 15.16 8.34 -2.23
C ARG A 165 14.43 7.86 -0.98
N PHE A 166 14.55 6.56 -0.65
CA PHE A 166 14.00 6.01 0.58
C PHE A 166 14.60 6.69 1.81
N ARG A 167 15.93 6.79 1.89
CA ARG A 167 16.63 7.44 3.01
C ARG A 167 16.30 8.93 3.13
N SER A 168 16.05 9.61 2.01
CA SER A 168 15.67 11.02 1.99
C SER A 168 14.26 11.26 2.56
N LEU A 169 13.30 10.40 2.21
CA LEU A 169 11.90 10.53 2.64
C LEU A 169 11.61 9.87 4.00
N VAL A 170 12.33 8.81 4.32
CA VAL A 170 12.12 7.97 5.50
C VAL A 170 13.29 8.17 6.47
N LYS A 171 13.40 9.36 7.06
CA LYS A 171 14.46 9.71 8.03
C LYS A 171 14.03 9.34 9.45
N ARG A 172 14.90 8.66 10.22
CA ARG A 172 14.69 8.41 11.66
C ARG A 172 15.33 9.53 12.52
N PRO A 173 14.72 9.96 13.64
CA PRO A 173 13.34 9.67 13.99
C PRO A 173 12.45 10.33 12.95
N LEU A 174 11.43 9.61 12.49
CA LEU A 174 10.39 10.21 11.67
C LEU A 174 9.67 11.14 12.65
N GLU A 175 10.16 12.38 12.81
CA GLU A 175 9.53 13.39 13.65
C GLU A 175 8.03 13.32 13.39
N SER A 176 7.26 13.21 14.47
CA SER A 176 5.81 13.11 14.44
C SER A 176 5.29 14.10 13.40
N ASP A 177 4.55 13.60 12.41
CA ASP A 177 4.01 14.46 11.36
C ASP A 177 3.00 15.42 11.96
N THR A 178 3.48 16.57 12.42
CA THR A 178 2.61 17.61 12.96
C THR A 178 1.70 18.15 11.87
N SER A 179 1.90 17.83 10.58
CA SER A 179 0.98 18.26 9.52
C SER A 179 -0.44 17.72 9.71
N ALA A 180 -0.61 16.52 10.29
CA ALA A 180 -1.94 15.98 10.59
C ALA A 180 -2.59 16.73 11.77
N GLU A 181 -1.82 17.07 12.79
CA GLU A 181 -2.27 17.84 13.96
C GLU A 181 -2.57 19.30 13.58
N ILE A 182 -1.73 19.91 12.75
CA ILE A 182 -1.87 21.25 12.19
C ILE A 182 -3.09 21.30 11.25
N SER A 183 -3.27 20.29 10.39
CA SER A 183 -4.45 20.18 9.53
C SER A 183 -5.73 20.03 10.35
N ARG A 184 -5.69 19.22 11.41
CA ARG A 184 -6.80 19.08 12.38
C ARG A 184 -7.08 20.39 13.10
N TYR A 185 -6.04 21.12 13.53
CA TYR A 185 -6.18 22.45 14.13
C TYR A 185 -6.88 23.42 13.16
N PHE A 186 -6.43 23.50 11.90
CA PHE A 186 -7.07 24.38 10.91
C PHE A 186 -8.51 23.96 10.58
N GLN A 187 -8.82 22.65 10.56
CA GLN A 187 -10.20 22.18 10.39
C GLN A 187 -11.10 22.56 11.57
N ILE A 188 -10.62 22.38 12.81
CA ILE A 188 -11.34 22.78 14.02
C ILE A 188 -11.51 24.30 14.04
N ARG A 189 -10.45 25.05 13.74
CA ARG A 189 -10.49 26.51 13.70
C ARG A 189 -11.46 27.03 12.65
N LYS A 190 -11.48 26.44 11.46
CA LYS A 190 -12.43 26.80 10.40
C LYS A 190 -13.87 26.55 10.82
N LYS A 191 -14.16 25.45 11.52
CA LYS A 191 -15.50 25.19 12.07
C LYS A 191 -15.88 26.19 13.16
N TRP A 192 -14.92 26.63 13.97
CA TRP A 192 -15.10 27.67 14.98
C TRP A 192 -15.43 29.03 14.34
N ASP A 193 -14.62 29.45 13.36
CA ASP A 193 -14.82 30.71 12.64
C ASP A 193 -16.15 30.71 11.86
N ASN A 194 -16.57 29.55 11.33
CA ASN A 194 -17.85 29.37 10.63
C ASN A 194 -19.07 29.21 11.56
N HIS A 195 -18.91 29.25 12.89
CA HIS A 195 -19.99 29.03 13.86
C HIS A 195 -20.72 27.68 13.71
N GLU A 196 -20.05 26.66 13.18
CA GLU A 196 -20.59 25.32 12.93
C GLU A 196 -20.35 24.38 14.13
N TYR A 197 -20.59 24.84 15.36
CA TYR A 197 -20.51 23.99 16.55
C TYR A 197 -21.88 23.46 16.96
N VAL A 198 -22.01 22.13 17.04
CA VAL A 198 -23.03 21.49 17.86
C VAL A 198 -22.57 21.67 19.30
N VAL A 199 -23.18 22.60 20.02
CA VAL A 199 -23.08 22.67 21.48
C VAL A 199 -23.69 21.37 21.99
N PRO A 200 -22.96 20.48 22.68
CA PRO A 200 -23.59 19.45 23.46
C PRO A 200 -24.38 20.20 24.53
N VAL A 201 -25.70 20.11 24.48
CA VAL A 201 -26.53 20.51 25.60
C VAL A 201 -26.07 19.63 26.77
N THR A 202 -25.40 20.24 27.73
CA THR A 202 -25.24 19.65 29.07
C THR A 202 -26.64 19.68 29.68
N GLU A 203 -27.41 18.63 29.45
CA GLU A 203 -28.54 18.30 30.32
C GLU A 203 -27.93 17.67 31.58
N ASP A 204 -28.07 18.45 32.65
CA ASP A 204 -28.30 18.03 34.04
C ASP A 204 -27.18 17.28 34.79
N LEU A 205 -26.43 18.08 35.55
CA LEU A 205 -25.92 17.67 36.86
C LEU A 205 -26.67 18.50 37.92
N GLU A 206 -27.79 17.95 38.39
CA GLU A 206 -28.24 18.14 39.79
C GLU A 206 -27.66 17.02 40.65
#